data_AF-A0A2D4I621-F1
#
_entry.id   AF-A0A2D4I621-F1
#
_cell.length_a   1.000
_cell.length_b   1.000
_cell.length_c   1.000
_cell.angle_alpha   90.00
_cell.angle_beta   90.00
_cell.angle_gamma   90.00
#
_symmetry.space_group_name_H-M   'P 1'
#
loop_
_entity.id
_entity.type
_entity.pdbx_description
1 polymer ?
#
loop_
_entity_poly.entity_id
_entity_poly.type
_entity_poly.pdbx_seq_one_letter_code
_entity_poly.pdbx_strand_id
1 'polypeptide(L)'
;MAGIANTQEDRLKIQMDLDRLEHWAVSNKMKFNVEKSKVLHLGKKNQKYTYRLGETRLNSNNCERDLRDLVDNQLNRSQQCAAAAKKANAILSCINKGIQSRSSEAYYYS
;
A
#
# COMPACT_ATOMS: atom_id res chain seq x y z
N MET A 1 -0.46 11.71 -3.56
CA MET A 1 -0.89 12.26 -4.86
C MET A 1 -1.03 11.10 -5.83
N ALA A 2 -2.22 10.87 -6.38
CA ALA A 2 -2.47 9.81 -7.36
C ALA A 2 -2.71 10.48 -8.72
N GLY A 3 -1.79 10.26 -9.66
CA GLY A 3 -1.87 10.80 -11.02
C GLY A 3 -1.61 9.69 -12.04
N ILE A 4 -2.29 9.74 -13.17
CA ILE A 4 -2.05 8.82 -14.29
C ILE A 4 -0.80 9.31 -15.00
N ALA A 5 0.32 8.59 -14.90
CA ALA A 5 1.59 8.97 -15.52
C ALA A 5 1.80 8.24 -16.87
N ASN A 6 0.90 8.43 -17.83
CA ASN A 6 0.98 7.74 -19.12
C ASN A 6 1.71 8.56 -20.18
N THR A 7 1.84 9.88 -19.97
CA THR A 7 2.52 10.79 -20.89
C THR A 7 3.70 11.50 -20.22
N GLN A 8 4.59 12.07 -21.03
CA GLN A 8 5.69 12.89 -20.54
C GLN A 8 5.18 14.16 -19.82
N GLU A 9 4.01 14.68 -20.21
CA GLU A 9 3.37 15.81 -19.50
C GLU A 9 2.92 15.41 -18.10
N ASP A 10 2.29 14.23 -17.96
CA ASP A 10 1.86 13.73 -16.65
C ASP A 10 3.06 13.49 -15.72
N ARG A 11 4.17 12.97 -16.27
CA ARG A 11 5.43 12.85 -15.54
C ARG A 11 5.88 14.20 -14.99
N LEU A 12 5.87 15.25 -15.82
CA LEU A 12 6.29 16.59 -15.41
C LEU A 12 5.38 17.15 -14.31
N LYS A 13 4.06 16.97 -14.44
CA LYS A 13 3.09 17.39 -13.40
C LYS A 13 3.38 16.72 -12.06
N ILE A 14 3.59 15.40 -12.05
CA ILE A 14 3.91 14.66 -10.82
C ILE A 14 5.25 15.12 -10.22
N GLN A 15 6.26 15.43 -11.04
CA GLN A 15 7.51 15.97 -10.52
C GLN A 15 7.31 17.36 -9.91
N MET A 16 6.56 18.25 -10.57
CA MET A 16 6.23 19.58 -10.02
C MET A 16 5.49 19.47 -8.68
N ASP A 17 4.61 18.50 -8.56
CA ASP A 17 3.88 18.25 -7.32
C ASP A 17 4.79 17.77 -6.19
N LEU A 18 5.79 16.93 -6.50
CA LEU A 18 6.83 16.52 -5.54
C LEU A 18 7.69 17.73 -5.11
N ASP A 19 8.06 18.60 -6.06
CA ASP A 19 8.84 19.79 -5.78
C ASP A 19 8.05 20.76 -4.86
N ARG A 20 6.73 20.91 -5.10
CA ARG A 20 5.83 21.69 -4.23
C ARG A 20 5.70 21.07 -2.83
N LEU A 21 5.58 19.74 -2.77
CA LEU A 21 5.45 19.01 -1.51
C LEU A 21 6.71 19.12 -0.65
N GLU A 22 7.89 19.06 -1.28
CA GLU A 22 9.16 19.31 -0.62
C GLU A 22 9.24 20.74 -0.08
N HIS A 23 8.89 21.74 -0.89
CA HIS A 23 8.87 23.13 -0.44
C HIS A 23 7.91 23.32 0.74
N TRP A 24 6.71 22.72 0.69
CA TRP A 24 5.76 22.77 1.79
C TRP A 24 6.37 22.19 3.07
N ALA A 25 7.05 21.04 2.99
CA ALA A 25 7.68 20.44 4.17
C ALA A 25 8.77 21.35 4.76
N VAL A 26 9.62 21.96 3.93
CA VAL A 26 10.64 22.93 4.35
C VAL A 26 9.99 24.12 5.06
N SER A 27 8.94 24.72 4.48
CA SER A 27 8.21 25.85 5.08
C SER A 27 7.57 25.50 6.42
N ASN A 28 7.15 24.26 6.59
CA ASN A 28 6.56 23.74 7.84
C ASN A 28 7.60 23.17 8.81
N LYS A 29 8.90 23.35 8.54
CA LYS A 29 10.01 22.80 9.35
C LYS A 29 9.93 21.27 9.53
N MET A 30 9.33 20.58 8.57
CA MET A 30 9.24 19.12 8.50
C MET A 30 10.26 18.62 7.48
N LYS A 31 11.06 17.63 7.85
CA LYS A 31 12.01 17.01 6.91
C LYS A 31 11.39 15.77 6.29
N PHE A 32 11.36 15.70 4.95
CA PHE A 32 11.01 14.46 4.27
C PHE A 32 12.05 13.37 4.55
N ASN A 33 11.57 12.18 4.90
CA ASN A 33 12.43 11.01 4.96
C ASN A 33 12.54 10.39 3.56
N VAL A 34 13.48 10.91 2.79
CA VAL A 34 13.71 10.50 1.40
C VAL A 34 14.07 9.01 1.29
N GLU A 35 14.77 8.44 2.27
CA GLU A 35 15.13 7.02 2.27
C GLU A 35 13.90 6.11 2.32
N LYS A 36 12.89 6.52 3.10
CA LYS A 36 11.59 5.85 3.24
C LYS A 36 10.60 6.24 2.14
N SER A 37 10.84 7.32 1.40
CA SER A 37 10.02 7.71 0.25
C SER A 37 10.33 6.82 -0.95
N LYS A 38 9.35 6.02 -1.37
CA LYS A 38 9.44 5.11 -2.52
C LYS A 38 8.35 5.42 -3.54
N VAL A 39 8.62 5.10 -4.80
CA VAL A 39 7.63 5.20 -5.89
C VAL A 39 7.05 3.81 -6.17
N LEU A 40 5.72 3.70 -6.13
CA LEU A 40 5.00 2.49 -6.54
C LEU A 40 4.36 2.73 -7.91
N HIS A 41 4.85 2.05 -8.95
CA HIS A 41 4.35 2.20 -10.32
C HIS A 41 3.14 1.32 -10.57
N LEU A 42 1.94 1.86 -10.44
CA LEU A 42 0.71 1.08 -10.61
C LEU A 42 0.35 0.85 -12.09
N GLY A 43 -0.03 -0.38 -12.41
CA GLY A 43 -0.62 -0.79 -13.68
C GLY A 43 0.39 -1.29 -14.71
N LYS A 44 -0.04 -2.25 -15.54
CA LYS A 44 0.81 -2.91 -16.54
C LYS A 44 1.34 -1.99 -17.64
N LYS A 45 0.62 -0.90 -17.93
CA LYS A 45 0.96 0.09 -18.97
C LYS A 45 1.80 1.26 -18.46
N ASN A 46 2.21 1.24 -17.19
CA ASN A 46 3.00 2.30 -16.60
C ASN A 46 4.41 2.32 -17.20
N GLN A 47 4.85 3.48 -17.69
CA GLN A 47 6.17 3.64 -18.30
C GLN A 47 7.32 3.65 -17.28
N LYS A 48 6.99 3.61 -15.97
CA LYS A 48 7.95 3.55 -14.84
C LYS A 48 8.92 4.73 -14.83
N TYR A 49 8.38 5.93 -15.01
CA TYR A 49 9.17 7.16 -14.93
C TYR A 49 9.85 7.31 -13.58
N THR A 50 11.04 7.91 -13.60
CA THR A 50 11.78 8.24 -12.40
C THR A 50 11.43 9.63 -11.88
N TYR A 51 11.39 9.75 -10.56
CA TYR A 51 11.13 10.98 -9.83
C TYR A 51 12.24 11.27 -8.81
N ARG A 52 12.31 12.52 -8.34
CA ARG A 52 13.21 12.97 -7.28
C ARG A 52 12.47 13.77 -6.21
N LEU A 53 13.00 13.74 -4.99
CA LEU A 53 12.70 14.72 -3.94
C LEU A 53 14.01 15.47 -3.68
N GLY A 54 14.02 16.78 -3.94
CA GLY A 54 15.23 17.59 -3.93
C GLY A 54 16.22 17.09 -4.94
N GLU A 55 17.46 16.91 -4.53
CA GLU A 55 18.52 16.35 -5.37
C GLU A 55 18.55 14.82 -5.38
N THR A 56 17.70 14.18 -4.57
CA THR A 56 17.76 12.72 -4.38
C THR A 56 16.71 12.01 -5.24
N ARG A 57 17.18 11.08 -6.06
CA ARG A 57 16.32 10.19 -6.86
C ARG A 57 15.58 9.20 -5.96
N LEU A 58 14.27 9.05 -6.18
CA LEU A 58 13.46 8.10 -5.44
C LEU A 58 13.64 6.68 -5.99
N ASN A 59 13.72 5.73 -5.05
CA ASN A 59 13.74 4.30 -5.37
C ASN A 59 12.31 3.84 -5.69
N SER A 60 12.18 2.88 -6.60
CA SER A 60 10.90 2.24 -6.90
C SER A 60 10.75 0.90 -6.18
N ASN A 61 9.52 0.59 -5.80
CA ASN A 61 9.14 -0.69 -5.19
C ASN A 61 8.09 -1.41 -6.07
N ASN A 62 8.04 -2.74 -5.96
CA ASN A 62 7.02 -3.55 -6.63
C ASN A 62 5.76 -3.74 -5.79
N CYS A 63 5.85 -3.55 -4.48
CA CYS A 63 4.72 -3.60 -3.58
C CYS A 63 4.97 -2.67 -2.38
N GLU A 64 3.90 -2.16 -1.81
CA GLU A 64 3.93 -1.31 -0.62
C GLU A 64 2.83 -1.78 0.33
N ARG A 65 3.10 -1.78 1.65
CA ARG A 65 2.05 -2.07 2.63
C ARG A 65 1.37 -0.77 3.03
N ASP A 66 0.05 -0.74 2.89
CA ASP A 66 -0.79 0.35 3.36
C ASP A 66 -1.91 -0.19 4.25
N LEU A 67 -2.10 0.41 5.44
CA LEU A 67 -3.16 0.08 6.42
C LEU A 67 -3.46 -1.43 6.61
N ARG A 68 -2.41 -2.28 6.54
CA ARG A 68 -2.37 -3.77 6.67
C ARG A 68 -2.51 -4.58 5.39
N ASP A 69 -2.79 -3.94 4.26
CA ASP A 69 -2.94 -4.60 2.97
C ASP A 69 -1.71 -4.33 2.09
N LEU A 70 -1.29 -5.36 1.34
CA LEU A 70 -0.19 -5.23 0.39
C LEU A 70 -0.74 -4.76 -0.95
N VAL A 71 -0.29 -3.61 -1.41
CA VAL A 71 -0.61 -3.08 -2.73
C VAL A 71 0.52 -3.47 -3.67
N ASP A 72 0.26 -4.43 -4.56
CA ASP A 72 1.18 -4.81 -5.61
C ASP A 72 1.06 -3.87 -6.82
N ASN A 73 2.17 -3.66 -7.52
CA ASN A 73 2.24 -2.78 -8.67
C ASN A 73 1.38 -3.25 -9.87
N GLN A 74 0.98 -4.52 -9.91
CA GLN A 74 0.12 -5.07 -10.96
C GLN A 74 -1.36 -4.91 -10.65
N LEU A 75 -1.70 -4.50 -9.42
CA LEU A 75 -3.06 -4.46 -8.88
C LEU A 75 -3.78 -5.78 -9.10
N ASN A 76 -3.12 -6.90 -8.77
CA ASN A 76 -3.70 -8.23 -8.98
C ASN A 76 -4.88 -8.45 -8.04
N ARG A 77 -6.08 -8.13 -8.54
CA ARG A 77 -7.34 -8.26 -7.80
C ARG A 77 -7.56 -9.67 -7.29
N SER A 78 -7.17 -10.70 -8.03
CA SER A 78 -7.30 -12.09 -7.59
C SER A 78 -6.44 -12.38 -6.36
N GLN A 79 -5.20 -11.87 -6.32
CA GLN A 79 -4.33 -12.00 -5.14
C GLN A 79 -4.87 -11.23 -3.94
N GLN A 80 -5.37 -10.00 -4.16
CA GLN A 80 -5.99 -9.21 -3.09
C GLN A 80 -7.27 -9.87 -2.55
N CYS A 81 -8.14 -10.37 -3.43
CA CYS A 81 -9.34 -11.13 -3.07
C CYS A 81 -8.96 -12.41 -2.29
N ALA A 82 -7.95 -13.15 -2.75
CA ALA A 82 -7.48 -14.34 -2.05
C ALA A 82 -6.92 -14.02 -0.66
N ALA A 83 -6.20 -12.90 -0.50
CA ALA A 83 -5.70 -12.44 0.80
C ALA A 83 -6.85 -12.05 1.75
N ALA A 84 -7.85 -11.32 1.24
CA ALA A 84 -9.04 -10.95 2.00
C ALA A 84 -9.84 -12.20 2.42
N ALA A 85 -10.07 -13.14 1.50
CA ALA A 85 -10.75 -14.41 1.78
C ALA A 85 -9.99 -15.24 2.83
N LYS A 86 -8.65 -15.34 2.72
CA LYS A 86 -7.81 -16.03 3.71
C LYS A 86 -7.97 -15.43 5.10
N LYS A 87 -8.02 -14.10 5.21
CA LYS A 87 -8.21 -13.39 6.49
C LYS A 87 -9.61 -13.63 7.07
N ALA A 88 -10.65 -13.60 6.24
CA ALA A 88 -12.01 -13.92 6.65
C ALA A 88 -12.13 -15.37 7.14
N ASN A 89 -11.53 -16.33 6.42
CA ASN A 89 -11.50 -17.74 6.80
C ASN A 89 -10.76 -17.99 8.12
N ALA A 90 -9.68 -17.24 8.39
CA ALA A 90 -8.99 -17.31 9.67
C ALA A 90 -9.87 -16.87 10.84
N ILE A 91 -10.63 -15.78 10.69
CA ILE A 91 -11.59 -15.29 11.70
C ILE A 91 -12.70 -16.33 11.90
N LEU A 92 -13.27 -16.84 10.81
CA LEU A 92 -14.32 -17.87 10.87
C LEU A 92 -13.84 -19.13 11.61
N SER A 93 -12.60 -19.56 11.37
CA SER A 93 -12.01 -20.69 12.09
C SER A 93 -11.90 -20.43 13.59
N CYS A 94 -11.50 -19.22 14.00
CA CYS A 94 -11.45 -18.85 15.42
C CYS A 94 -12.85 -18.87 16.06
N ILE A 95 -13.86 -18.36 15.37
CA ILE A 95 -15.25 -18.38 15.85
C ILE A 95 -15.72 -19.82 16.04
N ASN A 96 -15.50 -20.69 15.04
CA ASN A 96 -15.91 -22.10 15.12
C ASN A 96 -15.24 -22.84 16.28
N LYS A 97 -13.95 -22.59 16.53
CA LYS A 97 -13.25 -23.18 17.69
C LYS A 97 -13.86 -22.72 19.01
N GLY A 98 -14.24 -21.44 19.12
CA GLY A 98 -14.90 -20.91 20.31
C GLY A 98 -16.31 -21.48 20.54
N ILE A 99 -17.04 -21.79 19.47
CA ILE A 99 -18.34 -22.47 19.56
C ILE A 99 -18.14 -23.92 20.05
N GLN A 100 -17.18 -24.64 19.47
CA GLN A 100 -16.88 -26.03 19.84
C GLN A 100 -16.39 -26.17 21.30
N SER A 101 -15.59 -25.23 21.79
CA SER A 101 -15.12 -25.28 23.18
C SER A 101 -16.28 -25.10 24.17
N ARG A 102 -17.20 -24.15 23.90
CA ARG A 102 -18.36 -23.87 24.75
C ARG A 102 -19.38 -25.01 24.78
N SER A 103 -19.61 -25.65 23.63
CA SER A 103 -20.48 -26.83 23.60
C SER A 103 -19.88 -27.95 24.43
N SER A 104 -18.56 -28.19 24.30
CA SER A 104 -17.85 -29.21 25.10
C SER A 104 -17.93 -28.92 26.60
N GLU A 105 -17.75 -27.67 27.02
CA GLU A 105 -17.82 -27.25 28.42
C GLU A 105 -19.23 -27.46 29.01
N ALA A 106 -20.29 -27.15 28.24
CA ALA A 106 -21.67 -27.41 28.66
C ALA A 106 -21.97 -28.91 28.88
N TYR A 107 -21.35 -29.81 28.11
CA TYR A 107 -21.47 -31.27 28.32
C TYR A 107 -20.74 -31.75 29.58
N TYR A 108 -19.66 -31.08 30.00
CA TYR A 108 -18.92 -31.47 31.21
C TYR A 108 -19.56 -31.01 32.52
N TYR A 109 -20.43 -29.99 32.47
CA TYR A 109 -21.11 -29.43 33.64
C TYR A 109 -22.63 -29.76 33.70
N SER A 110 -23.11 -30.68 32.86
CA SER A 110 -24.47 -31.24 32.87
C SER A 110 -24.49 -32.65 33.45
#